data_AF-A0A1I2IP71-F1
#
_entry.id   AF-A0A1I2IP71-F1
#
_cell.length_a   1.000
_cell.length_b   1.000
_cell.length_c   1.000
_cell.angle_alpha   90.00
_cell.angle_beta   90.00
_cell.angle_gamma   90.00
#
_symmetry.space_group_name_H-M   'P 1'
#
loop_
_entity.id
_entity.type
_entity.pdbx_description
1 polymer ?
#
loop_
_entity_poly.entity_id
_entity_poly.type
_entity_poly.pdbx_seq_one_letter_code
_entity_poly.pdbx_strand_id
1 'polypeptide(L)'
;MTENGSPYENAIAERVNGILKSEFDLHSSKVGFRETTQKIRENIQTYNQLRPHASCDYLTPEQAHLKHGPLKKRWKPKWCKPNEKQLV
;
A
#
# COMPACT_ATOMS: atom_id res chain seq x y z
N MET A 1 1.45 -10.20 8.76
CA MET A 1 0.82 -9.80 10.03
C MET A 1 1.42 -8.46 10.43
N THR A 2 0.62 -7.56 11.00
CA THR A 2 1.06 -6.19 11.31
C THR A 2 1.69 -6.12 12.71
N GLU A 3 2.65 -5.22 12.88
CA GLU A 3 3.50 -5.16 14.07
C GLU A 3 2.73 -4.79 15.35
N ASN A 4 1.67 -3.98 15.21
CA ASN A 4 0.88 -3.47 16.34
C ASN A 4 -0.48 -4.18 16.53
N GLY A 5 -0.82 -5.16 15.67
CA GLY A 5 -2.13 -5.83 15.70
C GLY A 5 -3.33 -4.89 15.48
N SER A 6 -3.10 -3.68 14.97
CA SER A 6 -4.15 -2.68 14.76
C SER A 6 -5.09 -3.12 13.62
N PRO A 7 -6.42 -3.10 13.82
CA PRO A 7 -7.39 -3.40 12.76
C PRO A 7 -7.23 -2.48 11.53
N TYR A 8 -6.77 -1.25 11.76
CA TYR A 8 -6.56 -0.28 10.68
C TYR A 8 -5.39 -0.68 9.76
N GLU A 9 -4.27 -1.12 10.35
CA GLU A 9 -3.12 -1.58 9.57
C GLU A 9 -3.46 -2.84 8.78
N ASN A 10 -4.25 -3.75 9.36
CA ASN A 10 -4.71 -4.95 8.66
C ASN A 10 -5.59 -4.58 7.45
N ALA A 11 -6.53 -3.65 7.62
CA ALA A 11 -7.39 -3.19 6.51
C ALA A 11 -6.57 -2.56 5.36
N ILE A 12 -5.48 -1.85 5.67
CA ILE A 12 -4.56 -1.32 4.66
C ILE A 12 -3.85 -2.48 3.94
N ALA A 13 -3.31 -3.44 4.70
CA ALA A 13 -2.59 -4.59 4.16
C ALA A 13 -3.48 -5.45 3.24
N GLU A 14 -4.72 -5.73 3.67
CA GLU A 14 -5.71 -6.46 2.88
C GLU A 14 -6.03 -5.75 1.56
N ARG A 15 -6.19 -4.41 1.61
CA ARG A 15 -6.42 -3.62 0.39
C ARG A 15 -5.24 -3.73 -0.58
N VAL A 16 -4.00 -3.62 -0.09
CA VAL A 16 -2.80 -3.75 -0.93
C VAL A 16 -2.72 -5.16 -1.52
N ASN A 17 -2.95 -6.19 -0.72
CA ASN A 17 -2.97 -7.58 -1.18
C ASN A 17 -4.05 -7.83 -2.23
N GLY A 18 -5.23 -7.22 -2.09
CA GLY A 18 -6.30 -7.29 -3.09
C GLY A 18 -5.85 -6.71 -4.43
N ILE A 19 -5.23 -5.52 -4.42
CA ILE A 19 -4.69 -4.87 -5.62
C ILE A 19 -3.65 -5.75 -6.30
N LEU A 20 -2.68 -6.28 -5.53
CA LEU A 20 -1.63 -7.14 -6.07
C LEU A 20 -2.21 -8.42 -6.69
N LYS A 21 -3.22 -9.02 -6.06
CA LYS A 21 -3.85 -10.24 -6.58
C LYS A 21 -4.67 -9.97 -7.86
N SER A 22 -5.37 -8.84 -7.91
CA SER A 22 -6.21 -8.47 -9.06
C SER A 22 -5.41 -8.00 -10.27
N GLU A 23 -4.38 -7.17 -10.07
CA GLU A 23 -3.64 -6.54 -11.18
C GLU A 23 -2.62 -7.48 -11.82
N PHE A 24 -2.09 -8.45 -11.08
CA PHE A 24 -1.03 -9.33 -11.57
C PHE A 24 -1.49 -10.76 -11.85
N ASP A 25 -2.81 -10.97 -11.97
CA ASP A 25 -3.46 -12.24 -12.28
C ASP A 25 -2.91 -13.40 -11.41
N LEU A 26 -2.79 -13.15 -10.10
CA LEU A 26 -2.33 -14.17 -9.15
C LEU A 26 -3.45 -15.13 -8.75
N HIS A 27 -4.71 -14.82 -9.08
CA HIS A 27 -5.86 -15.67 -8.81
C HIS A 27 -5.86 -16.97 -9.64
N SER A 28 -5.26 -16.95 -10.82
CA SER A 28 -5.27 -18.05 -11.78
C SER A 28 -3.93 -18.79 -11.86
N SER A 29 -2.98 -18.49 -10.96
CA SER A 29 -1.62 -19.06 -11.00
C SER A 29 -1.64 -20.59 -10.99
N LYS A 30 -1.43 -21.21 -12.16
CA LYS A 30 -1.28 -22.66 -12.35
C LYS A 30 0.17 -23.13 -12.23
N VAL A 31 1.08 -22.21 -11.88
CA VAL A 31 2.52 -22.46 -11.83
C VAL A 31 2.94 -23.02 -10.46
N GLY A 32 4.09 -23.70 -10.40
CA GLY A 32 4.56 -24.32 -9.16
C GLY A 32 4.83 -23.31 -8.04
N PHE A 33 5.03 -23.80 -6.81
CA PHE A 33 5.28 -22.94 -5.64
C PHE A 33 6.47 -21.99 -5.85
N ARG A 34 7.57 -22.48 -6.45
CA ARG A 34 8.78 -21.69 -6.72
C ARG A 34 8.52 -20.56 -7.71
N GLU A 35 7.84 -20.87 -8.81
CA GLU A 35 7.50 -19.91 -9.88
C GLU A 35 6.48 -18.87 -9.40
N THR A 36 5.48 -19.31 -8.63
CA THR A 36 4.53 -18.40 -7.98
C THR A 36 5.26 -17.41 -7.06
N THR A 37 6.21 -17.90 -6.27
CA THR A 37 7.01 -17.05 -5.37
C THR A 37 7.85 -16.04 -6.14
N GLN A 38 8.47 -16.45 -7.25
CA GLN A 38 9.23 -15.59 -8.14
C GLN A 38 8.34 -14.48 -8.72
N LYS A 39 7.19 -14.86 -9.29
CA LYS A 39 6.20 -13.91 -9.84
C LYS A 39 5.70 -12.93 -8.79
N ILE A 40 5.42 -13.38 -7.57
CA ILE A 40 5.03 -12.49 -6.47
C ILE A 40 6.12 -11.44 -6.19
N ARG A 41 7.40 -11.83 -6.15
CA ARG A 41 8.49 -10.86 -5.94
C ARG A 41 8.56 -9.82 -7.04
N GLU A 42 8.47 -10.26 -8.30
CA GLU A 42 8.47 -9.38 -9.46
C GLU A 42 7.28 -8.41 -9.44
N ASN A 43 6.10 -8.89 -9.04
CA ASN A 43 4.91 -8.07 -8.89
C ASN A 43 5.06 -7.01 -7.80
N ILE A 44 5.64 -7.37 -6.65
CA ILE A 44 5.93 -6.44 -5.56
C ILE A 44 6.91 -5.35 -6.03
N GLN A 45 7.96 -5.73 -6.75
CA GLN A 45 8.92 -4.78 -7.31
C GLN A 45 8.25 -3.84 -8.31
N THR A 46 7.44 -4.40 -9.23
CA THR A 46 6.68 -3.62 -10.22
C THR A 46 5.73 -2.62 -9.55
N TYR A 47 5.01 -3.05 -8.51
CA TYR A 47 4.14 -2.18 -7.74
C TYR A 47 4.91 -1.03 -7.07
N ASN A 48 6.07 -1.32 -6.45
CA ASN A 48 6.83 -0.31 -5.72
C ASN A 48 7.59 0.67 -6.62
N GLN A 49 8.05 0.22 -7.79
CA GLN A 49 9.01 0.96 -8.62
C GLN A 49 8.42 1.50 -9.92
N LEU A 50 7.37 0.87 -10.46
CA LEU A 50 6.84 1.20 -11.78
C LEU A 50 5.41 1.72 -11.76
N ARG A 51 4.61 1.38 -10.74
CA ARG A 51 3.20 1.80 -10.67
C ARG A 51 3.09 3.26 -10.23
N PRO A 52 2.56 4.18 -11.06
CA PRO A 52 2.33 5.55 -10.64
C PRO A 52 1.03 5.65 -9.85
N HIS A 53 1.05 6.35 -8.71
CA HIS A 53 -0.13 6.56 -7.87
C HIS A 53 -0.66 7.99 -8.02
N ALA A 54 -1.87 8.13 -8.58
CA ALA A 54 -2.50 9.45 -8.77
C ALA A 54 -2.67 10.24 -7.44
N SER A 55 -2.91 9.54 -6.32
CA SER A 55 -2.98 10.16 -4.99
C SER A 55 -1.65 10.70 -4.48
N CYS A 56 -0.53 10.27 -5.07
CA CYS A 56 0.83 10.70 -4.75
C CYS A 56 1.44 11.49 -5.92
N ASP A 57 0.66 12.30 -6.62
CA ASP A 57 1.11 13.10 -7.78
C ASP A 57 1.80 12.25 -8.87
N TYR A 58 1.30 11.04 -9.11
CA TYR A 58 1.83 10.05 -10.06
C TYR A 58 3.24 9.53 -9.73
N LEU A 59 3.69 9.72 -8.49
CA LEU A 59 4.92 9.09 -7.99
C LEU A 59 4.69 7.61 -7.71
N THR A 60 5.77 6.85 -7.80
CA THR A 60 5.79 5.44 -7.39
C THR A 60 5.89 5.36 -5.86
N PRO A 61 5.47 4.24 -5.23
CA PRO A 61 5.58 4.08 -3.79
C PRO A 61 7.00 4.32 -3.25
N GLU A 62 8.02 3.83 -3.95
CA GLU A 62 9.43 4.03 -3.58
C GLU A 62 9.83 5.51 -3.67
N GLN A 63 9.47 6.20 -4.76
CA GLN A 63 9.74 7.63 -4.90
C GLN A 63 9.02 8.48 -3.84
N ALA A 64 7.77 8.13 -3.52
CA ALA A 64 6.99 8.81 -2.50
C ALA A 64 7.59 8.57 -1.10
N HIS A 65 8.14 7.38 -0.84
CA HIS A 65 8.82 7.05 0.41
C HIS A 65 10.13 7.82 0.58
N LEU A 66 10.90 7.98 -0.50
CA LEU A 66 12.17 8.73 -0.49
C LEU A 66 11.99 10.25 -0.44
N LYS A 67 10.81 10.77 -0.80
CA LYS A 67 10.54 12.21 -0.71
C LYS A 67 10.44 12.65 0.75
N HIS A 68 11.24 13.66 1.10
CA HIS A 68 11.15 14.34 2.38
C HIS A 68 10.14 15.49 2.32
N GLY A 69 9.28 15.58 3.33
CA GLY A 69 8.24 16.62 3.46
C GLY A 69 6.81 16.07 3.30
N PRO A 70 5.79 16.88 3.63
CA PRO A 70 4.40 16.43 3.57
C PRO A 70 3.94 16.26 2.11
N LEU A 71 3.56 15.04 1.74
CA LEU A 71 2.89 14.77 0.48
C LEU A 71 1.51 15.46 0.45
N LYS A 72 1.15 16.05 -0.70
CA LYS A 72 -0.13 16.74 -0.87
C LYS A 72 -1.28 15.73 -0.79
N LYS A 73 -2.06 15.78 0.29
CA LYS A 73 -3.26 14.95 0.45
C LYS A 73 -4.31 15.41 -0.57
N ARG A 74 -4.71 14.51 -1.47
CA ARG A 74 -5.79 14.75 -2.45
C ARG A 74 -7.17 14.37 -1.93
N TRP A 75 -7.25 13.68 -0.80
CA TRP A 75 -8.51 13.30 -0.15
C TRP A 75 -8.91 14.30 0.92
N LYS A 76 -10.22 14.43 1.14
CA LYS A 76 -10.75 15.24 2.25
C LYS A 76 -10.36 14.58 3.58
N PRO A 77 -9.84 15.35 4.55
CA PRO A 77 -9.64 14.81 5.89
C PRO A 77 -10.98 14.33 6.44
N LYS A 78 -10.97 13.19 7.12
CA LYS A 78 -12.14 12.76 7.89
C LYS A 78 -12.33 13.77 9.02
N TRP A 79 -13.55 14.25 9.22
CA TRP A 79 -13.89 15.03 10.40
C TRP A 79 -13.74 14.13 11.63
N CYS A 80 -12.65 14.30 12.36
CA CYS A 80 -12.48 13.74 13.69
C CYS A 80 -12.46 14.92 14.64
N LYS A 81 -13.37 14.97 15.62
CA LYS A 81 -13.30 15.97 16.68
C LYS A 81 -11.92 15.85 17.34
N PRO A 82 -11.21 16.97 17.61
CA PRO A 82 -9.96 16.91 18.34
C PRO A 82 -10.19 16.16 19.66
N ASN A 83 -9.35 15.19 19.96
CA ASN A 83 -9.39 14.50 21.24
C ASN A 83 -8.81 15.46 22.29
N GLU A 84 -9.64 15.98 23.20
CA GLU A 84 -9.31 16.99 24.23
C GLU A 84 -8.27 16.53 25.28
N LYS A 85 -7.50 15.46 25.03
CA LYS A 85 -6.66 14.81 26.05
C LYS A 85 -5.14 14.95 25.87
N GLN A 86 -4.66 16.02 25.25
CA GLN A 86 -3.23 16.38 25.26
C GLN A 86 -3.03 17.87 25.55
N LEU A 87 -3.60 18.35 26.65
CA LEU A 87 -3.22 19.61 27.29
C LEU A 87 -3.40 19.48 28.81
N VAL A 88 -2.61 18.59 29.45
CA VAL A 88 -2.14 18.71 30.83
C VAL A 88 -0.77 18.05 30.91
#